data_AF-A0A949N991-F1
#
_entry.id   AF-A0A949N991-F1
#
_cell.length_a   1.000
_cell.length_b   1.000
_cell.length_c   1.000
_cell.angle_alpha   90.00
_cell.angle_beta   90.00
_cell.angle_gamma   90.00
#
_symmetry.space_group_name_H-M   'P 1'
#
loop_
_entity.id
_entity.type
_entity.pdbx_description
1 polymer ?
#
loop_
_entity_poly.entity_id
_entity_poly.type
_entity_poly.pdbx_seq_one_letter_code
_entity_poly.pdbx_strand_id
1 'polypeptide(L)'
;PAQGQGFELYAIAGAVIGGTSLSGGIGSVFGTLIGVYIMSVLRTGLPSMDLQAHYQTFFTGVVVIGAVLLDIYRNKRASEVKILTSADLYKESMGEKIDALKQALAVEKRANSRERVAALSSEIGAARAELKEKFATMRAEEKAELARIHAEERAAEREFHQILKREHEEAPME
;
A
#
# COMPACT_ATOMS: atom_id res chain seq x y z
N PRO A 1 -31.60 -29.33 0.54
CA PRO A 1 -31.30 -28.59 -0.72
C PRO A 1 -31.03 -27.08 -0.53
N ALA A 2 -31.62 -26.38 0.45
CA ALA A 2 -31.46 -24.93 0.63
C ALA A 2 -30.39 -24.50 1.68
N GLN A 3 -29.72 -25.45 2.33
CA GLN A 3 -28.85 -25.18 3.50
C GLN A 3 -27.52 -24.50 3.18
N GLY A 4 -27.12 -24.39 1.90
CA GLY A 4 -25.90 -23.70 1.49
C GLY A 4 -26.09 -22.21 1.16
N GLN A 5 -27.32 -21.72 0.99
CA GLN A 5 -27.54 -20.32 0.66
C GLN A 5 -27.06 -19.40 1.79
N GLY A 6 -26.23 -18.43 1.44
CA GLY A 6 -25.67 -17.44 2.36
C GLY A 6 -24.35 -17.84 3.02
N PHE A 7 -23.90 -19.11 2.94
CA PHE A 7 -22.59 -19.52 3.49
C PHE A 7 -21.42 -18.80 2.82
N GLU A 8 -21.52 -18.56 1.52
CA GLU A 8 -20.57 -17.76 0.76
C GLU A 8 -20.48 -16.32 1.32
N LEU A 9 -21.63 -15.71 1.61
CA LEU A 9 -21.70 -14.37 2.18
C LEU A 9 -21.05 -14.32 3.57
N TYR A 10 -21.29 -15.33 4.41
CA TYR A 10 -20.63 -15.43 5.72
C TYR A 10 -19.12 -15.67 5.60
N ALA A 11 -18.68 -16.48 4.63
CA ALA A 11 -17.27 -16.76 4.40
C ALA A 11 -16.53 -15.50 3.93
N ILE A 12 -17.09 -14.78 2.95
CA ILE A 12 -16.55 -13.52 2.45
C ILE A 12 -16.54 -12.48 3.57
N ALA A 13 -17.65 -12.31 4.30
CA ALA A 13 -17.74 -11.37 5.40
C ALA A 13 -16.73 -11.68 6.52
N GLY A 14 -16.58 -12.96 6.89
CA GLY A 14 -15.59 -13.39 7.87
C GLY A 14 -14.16 -13.07 7.44
N ALA A 15 -13.82 -13.31 6.16
CA ALA A 15 -12.50 -12.98 5.63
C ALA A 15 -12.23 -11.46 5.63
N VAL A 16 -13.21 -10.65 5.23
CA VAL A 16 -13.09 -9.19 5.15
C VAL A 16 -13.04 -8.54 6.53
N ILE A 17 -13.85 -9.00 7.48
CA ILE A 17 -13.76 -8.60 8.90
C ILE A 17 -12.39 -8.95 9.46
N GLY A 18 -11.86 -10.11 9.09
CA GLY A 18 -10.51 -10.54 9.43
C GLY A 18 -9.39 -9.73 8.77
N GLY A 19 -9.73 -8.80 7.87
CA GLY A 19 -8.80 -7.89 7.23
C GLY A 19 -8.24 -8.37 5.91
N THR A 20 -8.87 -9.35 5.26
CA THR A 20 -8.59 -9.71 3.87
C THR A 20 -9.28 -8.73 2.94
N SER A 21 -8.51 -8.12 2.04
CA SER A 21 -9.01 -7.15 1.05
C SER A 21 -9.87 -7.82 -0.01
N LEU A 22 -11.04 -7.25 -0.32
CA LEU A 22 -11.85 -7.69 -1.47
C LEU A 22 -11.19 -7.31 -2.81
N SER A 23 -10.37 -6.25 -2.80
CA SER A 23 -9.63 -5.79 -3.98
C SER A 23 -8.35 -6.61 -4.24
N GLY A 24 -8.01 -7.54 -3.35
CA GLY A 24 -6.84 -8.41 -3.48
C GLY A 24 -5.54 -7.82 -2.93
N GLY A 25 -4.49 -8.64 -2.86
CA GLY A 25 -3.11 -8.24 -2.54
C GLY A 25 -2.74 -8.12 -1.06
N ILE A 26 -3.70 -8.02 -0.14
CA ILE A 26 -3.46 -7.84 1.30
C ILE A 26 -4.44 -8.68 2.12
N GLY A 27 -3.93 -9.53 3.01
CA GLY A 27 -4.73 -10.32 3.95
C GLY A 27 -3.86 -11.21 4.85
N SER A 28 -4.36 -11.54 6.03
CA SER A 28 -3.69 -12.44 6.97
C SER A 28 -4.60 -13.64 7.30
N VAL A 29 -4.02 -14.83 7.32
CA VAL A 29 -4.72 -16.06 7.74
C VAL A 29 -5.18 -15.95 9.19
N PHE A 30 -4.35 -15.41 10.08
CA PHE A 30 -4.70 -15.27 11.50
C PHE A 30 -5.84 -14.28 11.71
N GLY A 31 -5.82 -13.16 10.99
CA GLY A 31 -6.94 -12.20 11.01
C GLY A 31 -8.23 -12.82 10.48
N THR A 32 -8.15 -13.56 9.37
CA THR A 32 -9.28 -14.29 8.76
C THR A 32 -9.90 -15.30 9.73
N LEU A 33 -9.08 -16.06 10.47
CA LEU A 33 -9.58 -16.99 11.48
C LEU A 33 -10.40 -16.28 12.56
N ILE A 34 -9.92 -15.12 13.04
CA ILE A 34 -10.65 -14.30 14.01
C ILE A 34 -11.96 -13.77 13.41
N GLY A 35 -11.94 -13.28 12.17
CA GLY A 35 -13.14 -12.77 11.50
C GLY A 35 -14.20 -13.85 11.25
N VAL A 36 -13.78 -15.05 10.85
CA VAL A 36 -14.66 -16.22 10.70
C VAL A 36 -15.21 -16.66 12.07
N TYR A 37 -14.41 -16.60 13.13
CA TYR A 37 -14.88 -16.89 14.49
C TYR A 37 -15.98 -15.92 14.93
N ILE A 38 -15.82 -14.62 14.68
CA ILE A 38 -16.85 -13.60 14.93
C ILE A 38 -18.13 -13.95 14.16
N MET A 39 -18.02 -14.30 12.87
CA MET A 39 -19.17 -14.72 12.06
C MET A 39 -19.85 -15.98 12.60
N SER A 40 -19.09 -16.95 13.11
CA SER A 40 -19.61 -18.17 13.72
C SER A 40 -20.40 -17.88 15.00
N VAL A 41 -19.88 -16.97 15.83
CA VAL A 41 -20.57 -16.50 17.05
C VAL A 41 -21.84 -15.73 16.70
N LEU A 42 -21.86 -14.91 15.65
CA LEU A 42 -23.10 -14.23 15.24
C LEU A 42 -24.14 -15.22 14.71
N ARG A 43 -23.72 -16.20 13.90
CA ARG A 43 -24.62 -17.19 13.31
C ARG A 43 -25.26 -18.11 14.34
N THR A 44 -24.55 -18.46 15.40
CA THR A 44 -25.05 -19.37 16.46
C THR A 44 -25.55 -18.62 17.70
N GLY A 45 -24.99 -17.46 17.98
CA GLY A 45 -25.32 -16.61 19.12
C GLY A 45 -26.62 -15.83 18.96
N LEU A 46 -26.88 -15.22 17.79
CA LEU A 46 -28.14 -14.47 17.57
C LEU A 46 -29.37 -15.37 17.75
N PRO A 47 -29.44 -16.60 17.19
CA PRO A 47 -30.53 -17.52 17.49
C PRO A 47 -30.61 -17.95 18.96
N SER A 48 -29.47 -18.09 19.65
CA SER A 48 -29.43 -18.50 21.07
C SER A 48 -30.00 -17.45 22.02
N MET A 49 -30.11 -16.19 21.58
CA MET A 49 -30.76 -15.10 22.32
C MET A 49 -32.27 -15.01 22.05
N ASP A 50 -32.84 -16.03 21.39
CA ASP A 50 -34.26 -16.10 21.01
C ASP A 50 -34.72 -14.92 20.11
N LEU A 51 -33.78 -14.34 19.35
CA LEU A 51 -34.09 -13.28 18.39
C LEU A 51 -34.84 -13.83 17.19
N GLN A 52 -35.93 -13.16 16.82
CA GLN A 52 -36.71 -13.52 15.63
C GLN A 52 -35.85 -13.45 14.36
N ALA A 53 -36.11 -14.36 13.41
CA ALA A 53 -35.30 -14.52 12.19
C ALA A 53 -35.13 -13.22 11.38
N HIS A 54 -36.13 -12.34 11.36
CA HIS A 54 -36.06 -11.05 10.66
C HIS A 54 -34.93 -10.15 11.21
N TYR A 55 -34.73 -10.14 12.53
CA TYR A 55 -33.65 -9.39 13.17
C TYR A 55 -32.28 -10.04 12.93
N GLN A 56 -32.20 -11.37 12.89
CA GLN A 56 -30.95 -12.07 12.60
C GLN A 56 -30.40 -11.68 11.22
N THR A 57 -31.26 -11.65 10.20
CA THR A 57 -30.90 -11.22 8.84
C THR A 57 -30.53 -9.74 8.80
N PHE A 58 -31.25 -8.89 9.53
CA PHE A 58 -30.94 -7.45 9.62
C PHE A 58 -29.54 -7.19 10.20
N PHE A 59 -29.23 -7.76 11.36
CA PHE A 59 -27.92 -7.59 11.99
C PHE A 59 -26.79 -8.20 11.16
N THR A 60 -27.03 -9.35 10.54
CA THR A 60 -26.08 -9.96 9.60
C THR A 60 -25.77 -8.99 8.46
N GLY A 61 -26.80 -8.42 7.83
CA GLY A 61 -26.64 -7.44 6.75
C GLY A 61 -25.85 -6.20 7.19
N VAL A 62 -26.15 -5.66 8.38
CA VAL A 62 -25.43 -4.51 8.94
C VAL A 62 -23.94 -4.81 9.11
N VAL A 63 -23.59 -5.98 9.65
CA VAL A 63 -22.18 -6.36 9.86
C VAL A 63 -21.46 -6.57 8.53
N VAL A 64 -22.09 -7.20 7.55
CA VAL A 64 -21.52 -7.39 6.21
C VAL A 64 -21.26 -6.05 5.53
N ILE A 65 -22.25 -5.15 5.54
CA ILE A 65 -22.09 -3.80 4.96
C ILE A 65 -20.97 -3.05 5.68
N GLY A 66 -20.92 -3.10 7.01
CA GLY A 66 -19.86 -2.51 7.80
C GLY A 66 -18.47 -3.05 7.44
N ALA A 67 -18.35 -4.36 7.23
CA ALA A 67 -17.11 -5.00 6.80
C ALA A 67 -16.64 -4.48 5.43
N VAL A 68 -17.53 -4.40 4.45
CA VAL A 68 -17.22 -3.88 3.11
C VAL A 68 -16.84 -2.39 3.15
N LEU A 69 -17.56 -1.58 3.93
CA LEU A 69 -17.23 -0.15 4.08
C LEU A 69 -15.85 0.05 4.72
N LEU A 70 -15.54 -0.74 5.74
CA LEU A 70 -14.23 -0.73 6.39
C LEU A 70 -13.12 -1.19 5.42
N ASP A 71 -13.39 -2.18 4.58
CA ASP A 71 -12.48 -2.62 3.53
C ASP A 71 -12.17 -1.51 2.53
N ILE A 72 -13.21 -0.86 1.99
CA ILE A 72 -13.07 0.26 1.04
C ILE A 72 -12.28 1.41 1.67
N TYR A 73 -12.57 1.75 2.94
CA TYR A 73 -11.88 2.82 3.66
C TYR A 73 -10.40 2.50 3.87
N ARG A 74 -10.06 1.25 4.20
CA ARG A 74 -8.68 0.79 4.35
C ARG A 74 -7.94 0.76 3.02
N ASN A 75 -8.58 0.26 1.97
CA ASN A 75 -7.96 0.10 0.66
C ASN A 75 -7.63 1.46 0.01
N LYS A 76 -8.46 2.49 0.22
CA LYS A 76 -8.17 3.88 -0.22
C LYS A 76 -6.86 4.47 0.32
N ARG A 77 -6.38 3.98 1.47
CA ARG A 77 -5.10 4.42 2.07
C ARG A 77 -3.92 3.55 1.63
N ALA A 78 -4.17 2.35 1.13
CA ALA A 78 -3.14 1.39 0.71
C ALA A 78 -2.83 1.48 -0.80
N SER A 79 -3.69 2.14 -1.59
CA SER A 79 -3.54 2.32 -3.03
C SER A 79 -2.56 3.42 -3.46
N GLU A 80 -1.82 4.05 -2.53
CA GLU A 80 -0.53 4.65 -2.90
C GLU A 80 0.44 3.50 -3.15
N VAL A 81 0.48 3.00 -4.39
CA VAL A 81 1.66 2.28 -4.88
C VAL A 81 2.82 3.26 -4.68
N LYS A 82 3.61 3.04 -3.63
CA LYS A 82 4.92 3.68 -3.52
C LYS A 82 5.72 3.15 -4.70
N ILE A 83 5.73 3.93 -5.78
CA ILE A 83 6.72 3.78 -6.83
C ILE A 83 8.04 4.06 -6.09
N LEU A 84 8.73 2.99 -5.70
CA LEU A 84 10.08 3.06 -5.18
C LEU A 84 10.88 3.66 -6.31
N THR A 85 11.15 4.95 -6.18
CA THR A 85 11.91 5.71 -7.15
C THR A 85 13.32 5.13 -7.24
N SER A 86 14.00 5.39 -8.34
CA SER A 86 15.39 4.99 -8.54
C SER A 86 16.27 5.50 -7.39
N ALA A 87 15.93 6.66 -6.84
CA ALA A 87 16.54 7.22 -5.63
C ALA A 87 16.30 6.36 -4.37
N ASP A 88 15.09 5.82 -4.17
CA ASP A 88 14.75 4.99 -3.01
C ASP A 88 15.44 3.61 -3.07
N LEU A 89 15.50 3.00 -4.26
CA LEU A 89 16.26 1.76 -4.49
C LEU A 89 17.77 1.96 -4.26
N TYR A 90 18.31 3.10 -4.70
CA TYR A 90 19.70 3.45 -4.45
C TYR A 90 19.96 3.62 -2.95
N LYS A 91 19.06 4.30 -2.23
CA LYS A 91 19.15 4.49 -0.78
C LYS A 91 19.16 3.16 -0.02
N GLU A 92 18.31 2.22 -0.42
CA GLU A 92 18.19 0.91 0.20
C GLU A 92 19.46 0.07 -0.03
N SER A 93 19.93 -0.02 -1.28
CA SER A 93 21.15 -0.78 -1.63
C SER A 93 22.40 -0.24 -0.94
N MET A 94 22.52 1.08 -0.81
CA MET A 94 23.68 1.69 -0.17
C MET A 94 23.57 1.65 1.37
N GLY A 95 22.35 1.67 1.91
CA GLY A 95 22.07 1.40 3.32
C GLY A 95 22.52 0.00 3.74
N GLU A 96 22.22 -1.01 2.92
CA GLU A 96 22.66 -2.39 3.14
C GLU A 96 24.19 -2.51 3.18
N LYS A 97 24.89 -1.87 2.25
CA LYS A 97 26.37 -1.81 2.25
C LYS A 97 26.93 -1.12 3.49
N ILE A 98 26.32 -0.02 3.93
CA ILE A 98 26.72 0.70 5.14
C ILE A 98 26.54 -0.18 6.38
N ASP A 99 25.46 -0.95 6.45
CA ASP A 99 25.18 -1.82 7.59
C ASP A 99 26.10 -3.05 7.61
N ALA A 100 26.44 -3.61 6.44
CA ALA A 100 27.49 -4.62 6.32
C ALA A 100 28.85 -4.11 6.80
N LEU A 101 29.25 -2.89 6.38
CA LEU A 101 30.50 -2.26 6.82
C LEU A 101 30.51 -1.97 8.33
N LYS A 102 29.38 -1.53 8.92
CA LYS A 102 29.26 -1.36 10.37
C LYS A 102 29.41 -2.68 11.13
N GLN A 103 28.85 -3.78 10.60
CA GLN A 103 29.00 -5.10 11.19
C GLN A 103 30.46 -5.55 11.16
N ALA A 104 31.14 -5.38 10.03
CA ALA A 104 32.58 -5.66 9.91
C ALA A 104 33.41 -4.80 10.89
N LEU A 105 33.10 -3.50 11.00
CA LEU A 105 33.72 -2.61 12.00
C LEU A 105 33.50 -3.09 13.44
N ALA A 106 32.31 -3.60 13.77
CA ALA A 106 31.99 -4.11 15.10
C ALA A 106 32.77 -5.40 15.43
N VAL A 107 33.00 -6.28 14.46
CA VAL A 107 33.86 -7.46 14.60
C VAL A 107 35.31 -7.03 14.84
N GLU A 108 35.81 -6.09 14.05
CA GLU A 108 37.22 -5.67 14.11
C GLU A 108 37.55 -4.88 15.38
N LYS A 109 36.57 -4.13 15.92
CA LYS A 109 36.67 -3.50 17.24
C LYS A 109 36.82 -4.53 18.36
N ARG A 110 36.17 -5.70 18.26
CA ARG A 110 36.33 -6.80 19.22
C ARG A 110 37.71 -7.47 19.11
N ALA A 111 38.29 -7.48 17.91
CA ALA A 111 39.64 -8.02 17.63
C ALA A 111 40.79 -7.05 17.99
N ASN A 112 40.49 -5.81 18.42
CA ASN A 112 41.44 -4.77 18.84
C ASN A 112 42.44 -4.30 17.75
N SER A 113 42.11 -4.50 16.47
CA SER A 113 42.91 -4.07 15.32
C SER A 113 42.67 -2.58 14.99
N ARG A 114 43.42 -1.67 15.62
CA ARG A 114 43.24 -0.20 15.47
C ARG A 114 43.31 0.30 14.02
N GLU A 115 44.22 -0.25 13.21
CA GLU A 115 44.42 0.17 11.82
C GLU A 115 43.20 -0.13 10.94
N ARG A 116 42.65 -1.34 11.05
CA ARG A 116 41.46 -1.75 10.30
C ARG A 116 40.19 -1.04 10.75
N VAL A 117 40.07 -0.74 12.06
CA VAL A 117 38.96 0.06 12.60
C VAL A 117 38.96 1.48 12.03
N ALA A 118 40.14 2.09 11.86
CA ALA A 118 40.27 3.40 11.23
C ALA A 118 39.89 3.37 9.74
N ALA A 119 40.36 2.35 9.01
CA ALA A 119 40.04 2.16 7.58
C ALA A 119 38.53 2.00 7.34
N LEU A 120 37.88 1.07 8.08
CA LEU A 120 36.44 0.82 7.99
C LEU A 120 35.59 2.05 8.37
N SER A 121 36.02 2.83 9.37
CA SER A 121 35.32 4.07 9.74
C SER A 121 35.40 5.14 8.64
N SER A 122 36.53 5.22 7.94
CA SER A 122 36.72 6.13 6.81
C SER A 122 35.86 5.69 5.61
N GLU A 123 35.81 4.40 5.32
CA GLU A 123 34.97 3.84 4.25
C GLU A 123 33.48 4.06 4.51
N ILE A 124 33.01 3.87 5.74
CA ILE A 124 31.62 4.19 6.13
C ILE A 124 31.33 5.68 5.95
N GLY A 125 32.29 6.56 6.27
CA GLY A 125 32.19 8.00 6.06
C GLY A 125 32.05 8.37 4.58
N ALA A 126 32.91 7.80 3.73
CA ALA A 126 32.87 8.01 2.28
C ALA A 126 31.58 7.48 1.65
N ALA A 127 31.15 6.26 2.01
CA ALA A 127 29.91 5.66 1.51
C ALA A 127 28.67 6.48 1.89
N ARG A 128 28.65 7.09 3.09
CA ARG A 128 27.57 8.00 3.51
C ARG A 128 27.56 9.31 2.73
N ALA A 129 28.74 9.84 2.41
CA ALA A 129 28.86 11.06 1.63
C ALA A 129 28.37 10.84 0.19
N GLU A 130 28.84 9.75 -0.44
CA GLU A 130 28.40 9.34 -1.79
C GLU A 130 26.90 9.07 -1.84
N LEU A 131 26.37 8.37 -0.83
CA LEU A 131 24.93 8.13 -0.70
C LEU A 131 24.14 9.43 -0.68
N LYS A 132 24.55 10.40 0.13
CA LYS A 132 23.85 11.68 0.27
C LYS A 132 23.88 12.48 -1.03
N GLU A 133 25.03 12.49 -1.71
CA GLU A 133 25.21 13.20 -2.98
C GLU A 133 24.37 12.60 -4.09
N LYS A 134 24.54 11.30 -4.38
CA LYS A 134 23.81 10.62 -5.47
C LYS A 134 22.31 10.53 -5.20
N PHE A 135 21.89 10.35 -3.96
CA PHE A 135 20.48 10.40 -3.61
C PHE A 135 19.87 11.78 -3.90
N ALA A 136 20.59 12.86 -3.60
CA ALA A 136 20.11 14.22 -3.85
C ALA A 136 20.01 14.54 -5.34
N THR A 137 20.96 14.08 -6.16
CA THR A 137 20.91 14.28 -7.62
C THR A 137 19.77 13.49 -8.25
N MET A 138 19.64 12.20 -7.92
CA MET A 138 18.56 11.35 -8.46
C MET A 138 17.17 11.88 -8.08
N ARG A 139 16.98 12.34 -6.83
CA ARG A 139 15.72 12.97 -6.40
C ARG A 139 15.42 14.26 -7.16
N ALA A 140 16.44 15.04 -7.51
CA ALA A 140 16.28 16.27 -8.27
C ALA A 140 15.90 15.98 -9.74
N GLU A 141 16.54 14.97 -10.34
CA GLU A 141 16.25 14.50 -11.70
C GLU A 141 14.82 13.95 -11.81
N GLU A 142 14.41 13.06 -10.92
CA GLU A 142 13.05 12.50 -10.90
C GLU A 142 11.98 13.58 -10.73
N LYS A 143 12.24 14.56 -9.85
CA LYS A 143 11.31 15.69 -9.66
C LYS A 143 11.21 16.57 -10.90
N ALA A 144 12.33 16.76 -11.61
CA ALA A 144 12.35 17.52 -12.86
C ALA A 144 11.63 16.76 -13.97
N GLU A 145 11.83 15.46 -14.09
CA GLU A 145 11.16 14.60 -15.07
C GLU A 145 9.64 14.57 -14.85
N LEU A 146 9.19 14.38 -13.60
CA LEU A 146 7.76 14.42 -13.27
C LEU A 146 7.14 15.79 -13.60
N ALA A 147 7.87 16.88 -13.33
CA ALA A 147 7.41 18.22 -13.68
C ALA A 147 7.29 18.43 -15.20
N ARG A 148 8.16 17.79 -16.00
CA ARG A 148 8.07 17.83 -17.47
C ARG A 148 6.85 17.08 -17.98
N ILE A 149 6.62 15.86 -17.49
CA ILE A 149 5.45 15.05 -17.86
C ILE A 149 4.16 15.81 -17.55
N HIS A 150 4.02 16.38 -16.34
CA HIS A 150 2.85 17.17 -15.99
C HIS A 150 2.71 18.46 -16.82
N ALA A 151 3.82 19.07 -17.26
CA ALA A 151 3.76 20.24 -18.12
C ALA A 151 3.29 19.88 -19.54
N GLU A 152 3.73 18.74 -20.07
CA GLU A 152 3.30 18.19 -21.37
C GLU A 152 1.82 17.78 -21.33
N GLU A 153 1.38 17.11 -20.27
CA GLU A 153 -0.02 16.72 -20.09
C GLU A 153 -0.94 17.96 -20.06
N ARG A 154 -0.56 18.99 -19.30
CA ARG A 154 -1.29 20.29 -19.29
C ARG A 154 -1.24 21.01 -20.63
N ALA A 155 -0.20 20.82 -21.45
CA ALA A 155 -0.14 21.39 -22.79
C ALA A 155 -1.10 20.66 -23.73
N ALA A 156 -1.08 19.31 -23.71
CA ALA A 156 -1.98 18.47 -24.47
C ALA A 156 -3.46 18.69 -24.12
N GLU A 157 -3.80 18.83 -22.84
CA GLU A 157 -5.18 19.17 -22.41
C GLU A 157 -5.64 20.52 -22.97
N ARG A 158 -4.74 21.52 -22.97
CA ARG A 158 -5.04 22.85 -23.54
C ARG A 158 -5.23 22.81 -25.04
N GLU A 159 -4.41 22.04 -25.76
CA GLU A 159 -4.58 21.83 -27.21
C GLU A 159 -5.89 21.11 -27.52
N PHE A 160 -6.21 20.05 -26.78
CA PHE A 160 -7.46 19.31 -26.91
C PHE A 160 -8.68 20.21 -26.66
N HIS A 161 -8.65 21.05 -25.63
CA HIS A 161 -9.70 22.03 -25.38
C HIS A 161 -9.85 23.08 -26.49
N GLN A 162 -8.75 23.49 -27.13
CA GLN A 162 -8.82 24.40 -28.28
C GLN A 162 -9.45 23.74 -29.50
N ILE A 163 -9.14 22.46 -29.75
CA ILE A 163 -9.75 21.68 -30.83
C ILE A 163 -11.26 21.56 -30.63
N LEU A 164 -11.70 21.16 -29.44
CA LEU A 164 -13.14 21.08 -29.10
C LEU A 164 -13.86 22.42 -29.27
N LYS A 165 -13.21 23.53 -28.90
CA LYS A 165 -13.80 24.86 -29.05
C LYS A 165 -13.96 25.25 -30.53
N ARG A 166 -12.99 24.91 -31.39
CA ARG A 166 -13.07 25.14 -32.83
C ARG A 166 -14.17 24.30 -33.48
N GLU A 167 -14.29 23.03 -33.12
CA GLU A 167 -15.39 22.18 -33.62
C GLU A 167 -16.77 22.73 -33.22
N HIS A 168 -16.89 23.32 -32.03
CA HIS A 168 -18.13 23.97 -31.58
C HIS A 168 -18.43 25.32 -32.25
N GLU A 169 -17.40 26.09 -32.64
CA GLU A 169 -17.55 27.37 -33.37
C GLU A 169 -17.79 27.19 -34.88
N GLU A 170 -17.33 26.07 -35.47
CA GLU A 170 -17.53 25.73 -36.90
C GLU A 170 -18.82 24.90 -37.16
N ALA A 171 -19.57 24.52 -36.11
CA ALA A 171 -20.87 23.89 -36.27
C ALA A 171 -21.86 24.89 -36.92
N PRO A 172 -22.39 24.61 -38.12
CA PRO A 172 -23.34 25.51 -38.76
C PRO A 172 -24.57 25.67 -37.86
N MET A 173 -24.91 26.93 -37.55
CA MET A 173 -26.21 27.30 -37.01
C MET A 173 -27.26 27.01 -38.09
N GLU A 174 -27.79 25.79 -38.10
CA GLU A 174 -29.09 25.49 -38.74
C GLU A 174 -30.25 26.06 -37.91
#